data_AF-A0A3N5DP75-F1
#
_entry.id   AF-A0A3N5DP75-F1
#
_cell.length_a   1.000
_cell.length_b   1.000
_cell.length_c   1.000
_cell.angle_alpha   90.00
_cell.angle_beta   90.00
_cell.angle_gamma   90.00
#
_symmetry.space_group_name_H-M   'P 1'
#
loop_
_entity.id
_entity.type
_entity.pdbx_description
1 polymer ?
#
loop_
_entity_poly.entity_id
_entity_poly.type
_entity_poly.pdbx_seq_one_letter_code
_entity_poly.pdbx_strand_id
1 'polypeptide(L)'
;MFAHAERLFESRPCCEQRNRGWTMNLKHADDPENICAPTLPAEQDLSVSLAAANMRSIVFALPPVVLIFALYILLWGRPHLSLDLSGVFIMIGLFVLGVVAHEAIHGFVWALWGTRSFSTIKFGMNLRALAPYAHATIPMKAGAYRLGAVSPALILGAIPSFLGLLTGNFLATFFGIIFLAAAAGDFLVLWLIRNVPSQSLVKDHPTKAGCVVLVNYP
;
A
#
# COMPACT_ATOMS: atom_id res chain seq x y z
N MET A 1 48.96 -18.21 42.01
CA MET A 1 49.19 -19.48 41.30
C MET A 1 47.84 -20.17 41.20
N PHE A 2 47.15 -20.35 40.08
CA PHE A 2 47.52 -20.40 38.66
C PHE A 2 46.45 -19.72 37.78
N ALA A 3 46.84 -19.41 36.54
CA ALA A 3 46.09 -18.67 35.54
C ALA A 3 45.59 -19.57 34.37
N HIS A 4 44.73 -18.97 33.54
CA HIS A 4 44.35 -19.33 32.15
C HIS A 4 43.48 -20.57 31.91
N ALA A 5 42.65 -20.68 30.86
CA ALA A 5 41.92 -19.84 29.90
C ALA A 5 41.70 -20.75 28.67
N GLU A 6 40.46 -21.08 28.32
CA GLU A 6 40.16 -21.72 27.03
C GLU A 6 39.02 -21.00 26.32
N ARG A 7 39.23 -20.82 25.02
CA ARG A 7 38.48 -20.04 24.05
C ARG A 7 37.84 -20.98 23.04
N LEU A 8 36.61 -20.63 22.66
CA LEU A 8 36.05 -20.67 21.30
C LEU A 8 35.73 -22.04 20.68
N PHE A 9 34.45 -22.40 20.76
CA PHE A 9 33.74 -23.23 19.80
C PHE A 9 33.58 -22.44 18.47
N GLU A 10 34.41 -22.74 17.47
CA GLU A 10 34.12 -22.41 16.07
C GLU A 10 33.26 -23.53 15.47
N SER A 11 32.00 -23.23 15.18
CA SER A 11 31.17 -24.07 14.30
C SER A 11 31.43 -23.68 12.85
N ARG A 12 32.10 -24.57 12.11
CA ARG A 12 32.26 -24.43 10.66
C ARG A 12 31.02 -24.99 9.94
N PRO A 13 30.46 -24.31 8.94
CA PRO A 13 29.38 -24.85 8.13
C PRO A 13 29.86 -26.00 7.24
N CYS A 14 29.03 -27.05 7.18
CA CYS A 14 29.21 -28.28 6.42
C CYS A 14 29.00 -28.03 4.91
N CYS A 15 29.94 -27.34 4.25
CA CYS A 15 29.96 -27.23 2.80
C CYS A 15 31.38 -27.20 2.26
N GLU A 16 32.21 -28.16 2.68
CA GLU A 16 33.54 -28.33 2.10
C GLU A 16 34.00 -29.77 2.27
N GLN A 17 33.50 -30.67 1.42
CA GLN A 17 34.14 -31.95 1.05
C GLN A 17 33.20 -32.80 0.17
N ARG A 18 33.15 -32.54 -1.15
CA ARG A 18 32.95 -33.60 -2.15
C ARG A 18 33.16 -33.10 -3.57
N ASN A 19 34.41 -33.15 -4.03
CA ASN A 19 34.72 -33.29 -5.45
C ASN A 19 35.90 -34.27 -5.57
N ARG A 20 35.59 -35.55 -5.41
CA ARG A 20 36.32 -36.64 -6.05
C ARG A 20 35.28 -37.51 -6.72
N GLY A 21 35.51 -37.80 -8.00
CA GLY A 21 34.59 -38.51 -8.87
C GLY A 21 34.34 -39.96 -8.44
N TRP A 22 33.69 -40.66 -9.37
CA TRP A 22 33.31 -42.08 -9.40
C TRP A 22 31.80 -42.35 -9.29
N THR A 23 31.25 -42.54 -10.50
CA THR A 23 30.36 -43.64 -10.92
C THR A 23 29.11 -43.94 -10.11
N MET A 24 27.97 -43.69 -10.75
CA MET A 24 26.66 -44.27 -10.45
C MET A 24 26.75 -45.75 -10.09
N ASN A 25 26.21 -46.11 -8.92
CA ASN A 25 25.69 -47.44 -8.68
C ASN A 25 24.38 -47.30 -7.90
N LEU A 26 23.28 -47.63 -8.60
CA LEU A 26 21.94 -47.73 -8.04
C LEU A 26 21.88 -48.97 -7.15
N LYS A 27 21.60 -48.82 -5.85
CA LYS A 27 20.85 -49.76 -5.01
C LYS A 27 20.69 -49.24 -3.58
N HIS A 28 19.42 -49.14 -3.17
CA HIS A 28 18.87 -49.06 -1.80
C HIS A 28 19.39 -47.98 -0.84
N ALA A 29 18.51 -47.01 -0.55
CA ALA A 29 18.19 -46.62 0.83
C ALA A 29 16.84 -45.92 0.84
N ASP A 30 15.88 -46.49 1.57
CA ASP A 30 14.84 -45.71 2.22
C ASP A 30 15.55 -44.69 3.12
N ASP A 31 15.66 -43.46 2.64
CA ASP A 31 16.31 -42.37 3.38
C ASP A 31 15.23 -41.41 3.92
N PRO A 32 14.96 -41.41 5.24
CA PRO A 32 13.96 -40.54 5.83
C PRO A 32 14.41 -39.08 5.99
N GLU A 33 15.57 -38.68 5.45
CA GLU A 33 16.06 -37.29 5.57
C GLU A 33 15.50 -36.28 4.56
N ASN A 34 14.60 -36.67 3.65
CA ASN A 34 13.93 -35.70 2.75
C ASN A 34 12.65 -35.10 3.36
N ILE A 35 12.69 -34.74 4.66
CA ILE A 35 11.62 -34.00 5.32
C ILE A 35 11.72 -32.54 4.87
N CYS A 36 11.03 -32.26 3.76
CA CYS A 36 10.42 -30.98 3.40
C CYS A 36 10.95 -29.77 4.18
N ALA A 37 12.04 -29.17 3.71
CA ALA A 37 12.19 -27.73 3.91
C ALA A 37 10.91 -27.10 3.34
N PRO A 38 10.16 -26.27 4.10
CA PRO A 38 9.02 -25.56 3.55
C PRO A 38 9.56 -24.76 2.36
N THR A 39 9.14 -25.12 1.14
CA THR A 39 9.39 -24.28 -0.02
C THR A 39 8.80 -22.93 0.32
N LEU A 40 9.65 -21.93 0.53
CA LEU A 40 9.21 -20.56 0.79
C LEU A 40 8.15 -20.22 -0.28
N PRO A 41 6.99 -19.67 0.10
CA PRO A 41 5.94 -19.36 -0.86
C PRO A 41 6.56 -18.51 -1.97
N ALA A 42 6.24 -18.82 -3.22
CA ALA A 42 6.73 -18.00 -4.31
C ALA A 42 6.10 -16.60 -4.14
N GLU A 43 6.93 -15.58 -3.94
CA GLU A 43 6.48 -14.21 -3.75
C GLU A 43 6.55 -13.45 -5.07
N GLN A 44 5.44 -12.85 -5.48
CA GLN A 44 5.41 -11.94 -6.61
C GLN A 44 5.28 -10.50 -6.10
N ASP A 45 6.34 -9.70 -6.22
CA ASP A 45 6.34 -8.28 -5.84
C ASP A 45 5.63 -7.44 -6.92
N LEU A 46 4.45 -6.91 -6.57
CA LEU A 46 3.67 -5.98 -7.40
C LEU A 46 3.70 -4.58 -6.79
N SER A 47 4.91 -4.03 -6.67
CA SER A 47 5.13 -2.69 -6.14
C SER A 47 6.11 -1.85 -6.97
N VAL A 48 6.08 -0.55 -6.74
CA VAL A 48 6.98 0.42 -7.37
C VAL A 48 7.58 1.34 -6.32
N SER A 49 8.79 1.87 -6.58
CA SER A 49 9.38 2.86 -5.68
C SER A 49 8.46 4.07 -5.51
N LEU A 50 8.48 4.72 -4.34
CA LEU A 50 7.63 5.89 -4.07
C LEU A 50 7.84 7.02 -5.09
N ALA A 51 9.08 7.23 -5.55
CA ALA A 51 9.37 8.21 -6.59
C ALA A 51 8.70 7.86 -7.94
N ALA A 52 8.78 6.58 -8.34
CA ALA A 52 8.10 6.12 -9.55
C ALA A 52 6.58 6.15 -9.39
N ALA A 53 6.07 5.88 -8.18
CA ALA A 53 4.65 5.99 -7.86
C ALA A 53 4.17 7.42 -8.10
N ASN A 54 4.80 8.42 -7.46
CA ASN A 54 4.41 9.83 -7.58
C ASN A 54 4.35 10.29 -9.05
N MET A 55 5.34 9.90 -9.87
CA MET A 55 5.35 10.25 -11.30
C MET A 55 4.22 9.56 -12.08
N ARG A 56 4.00 8.27 -11.87
CA ARG A 56 2.97 7.49 -12.58
C ARG A 56 1.55 7.84 -12.14
N SER A 57 1.38 8.23 -10.89
CA SER A 57 0.09 8.62 -10.31
C SER A 57 -0.51 9.88 -10.95
N ILE A 58 0.30 10.75 -11.57
CA ILE A 58 -0.19 11.94 -12.27
C ILE A 58 -1.26 11.57 -13.32
N VAL A 59 -1.07 10.46 -14.03
CA VAL A 59 -2.02 9.97 -15.04
C VAL A 59 -3.37 9.60 -14.43
N PHE A 60 -3.41 9.16 -13.17
CA PHE A 60 -4.64 8.83 -12.46
C PHE A 60 -5.29 10.06 -11.80
N ALA A 61 -4.50 11.06 -11.41
CA ALA A 61 -5.00 12.30 -10.82
C ALA A 61 -5.69 13.20 -11.85
N LEU A 62 -5.11 13.34 -13.05
CA LEU A 62 -5.55 14.36 -14.02
C LEU A 62 -7.00 14.16 -14.52
N PRO A 63 -7.44 12.96 -14.95
CA PRO A 63 -8.79 12.79 -15.49
C PRO A 63 -9.91 13.21 -14.52
N PRO A 64 -9.97 12.76 -13.25
CA PRO A 64 -11.03 13.18 -12.34
C PRO A 64 -10.96 14.68 -12.02
N VAL A 65 -9.76 15.24 -11.87
CA VAL A 65 -9.57 16.68 -11.59
C VAL A 65 -10.15 17.52 -12.73
N VAL A 66 -9.75 17.24 -13.98
CA VAL A 66 -10.20 17.99 -15.16
C VAL A 66 -11.70 17.82 -15.37
N LEU A 67 -12.20 16.58 -15.27
CA LEU A 67 -13.62 16.28 -15.49
C LEU A 67 -14.50 17.01 -14.47
N ILE A 68 -14.24 16.85 -13.18
CA ILE A 68 -15.10 17.41 -12.12
C ILE A 68 -15.02 18.93 -12.12
N PHE A 69 -13.84 19.51 -12.33
CA PHE A 69 -13.68 20.96 -12.41
C PHE A 69 -14.40 21.55 -13.64
N ALA A 70 -14.30 20.89 -14.81
CA ALA A 70 -15.03 21.30 -16.00
C ALA A 70 -16.55 21.21 -15.80
N LEU A 71 -17.04 20.12 -15.21
CA LEU A 71 -18.45 19.97 -14.88
C LEU A 71 -18.95 21.07 -13.93
N TYR A 72 -18.15 21.44 -12.93
CA TYR A 72 -18.50 22.55 -12.03
C TYR A 72 -18.69 23.85 -12.81
N ILE A 73 -17.74 24.20 -13.68
CA ILE A 73 -17.80 25.42 -14.49
C ILE A 73 -19.01 25.41 -15.42
N LEU A 74 -19.32 24.26 -16.03
CA LEU A 74 -20.47 24.13 -16.93
C LEU A 74 -21.81 24.29 -16.22
N LEU A 75 -21.92 23.80 -14.98
CA LEU A 75 -23.17 23.84 -14.21
C LEU A 75 -23.38 25.16 -13.45
N TRP A 76 -22.31 25.73 -12.90
CA TRP A 76 -22.37 26.84 -11.95
C TRP A 76 -21.58 28.09 -12.37
N GLY A 77 -20.88 28.04 -13.49
CA GLY A 77 -20.03 29.13 -13.96
C GLY A 77 -18.70 29.24 -13.20
N ARG A 78 -18.10 30.43 -13.22
CA ARG A 78 -16.79 30.65 -12.59
C ARG A 78 -16.92 30.54 -11.07
N PRO A 79 -16.04 29.77 -10.40
CA PRO A 79 -16.06 29.70 -8.95
C PRO A 79 -15.72 31.06 -8.33
N HIS A 80 -16.51 31.47 -7.35
CA HIS A 80 -16.22 32.62 -6.52
C HIS A 80 -15.55 32.12 -5.24
N LEU A 81 -14.23 32.26 -5.16
CA LEU A 81 -13.47 31.95 -3.95
C LEU A 81 -12.90 33.25 -3.37
N SER A 82 -13.44 33.69 -2.24
CA SER A 82 -12.86 34.78 -1.45
C SER A 82 -11.68 34.22 -0.66
N LEU A 83 -10.46 34.42 -1.16
CA LEU A 83 -9.22 34.02 -0.50
C LEU A 83 -8.73 35.12 0.45
N ASP A 84 -9.45 35.31 1.54
CA ASP A 84 -8.92 36.07 2.68
C ASP A 84 -8.01 35.16 3.55
N LEU A 85 -7.28 35.77 4.48
CA LEU A 85 -6.38 35.00 5.36
C LEU A 85 -7.12 33.91 6.13
N SER A 86 -8.36 34.19 6.56
CA SER A 86 -9.18 33.21 7.29
C SER A 86 -9.54 32.00 6.43
N GLY A 87 -9.97 32.22 5.18
CA GLY A 87 -10.27 31.17 4.21
C GLY A 87 -9.05 30.29 3.90
N VAL A 88 -7.86 30.89 3.80
CA VAL A 88 -6.61 30.14 3.59
C VAL A 88 -6.31 29.22 4.78
N PHE A 89 -6.42 29.71 6.02
CA PHE A 89 -6.20 28.87 7.21
C PHE A 89 -7.23 27.74 7.33
N ILE A 90 -8.50 28.01 7.01
CA ILE A 90 -9.55 26.98 6.97
C ILE A 90 -9.20 25.91 5.92
N MET A 91 -8.71 26.31 4.75
CA MET A 91 -8.32 25.37 3.70
C MET A 91 -7.13 24.51 4.08
N ILE A 92 -6.10 25.09 4.68
CA ILE A 92 -4.96 24.34 5.20
C ILE A 92 -5.42 23.36 6.30
N GLY A 93 -6.25 23.82 7.22
CA GLY A 93 -6.80 22.97 8.29
C GLY A 93 -7.59 21.79 7.76
N LEU A 94 -8.50 22.02 6.80
CA LEU A 94 -9.29 20.97 6.15
C LEU A 94 -8.41 20.00 5.36
N PHE A 95 -7.38 20.50 4.69
CA PHE A 95 -6.42 19.66 3.98
C PHE A 95 -5.66 18.75 4.96
N VAL A 96 -5.09 19.29 6.03
CA VAL A 96 -4.35 18.51 7.03
C VAL A 96 -5.26 17.47 7.70
N LEU A 97 -6.46 17.86 8.11
CA LEU A 97 -7.43 16.93 8.69
C LEU A 97 -7.86 15.85 7.69
N GLY A 98 -8.10 16.23 6.44
CA GLY A 98 -8.46 15.29 5.40
C GLY A 98 -7.34 14.30 5.09
N VAL A 99 -6.07 14.71 5.13
CA VAL A 99 -4.91 13.82 4.96
C VAL A 99 -4.83 12.79 6.10
N VAL A 100 -5.06 13.21 7.34
CA VAL A 100 -5.15 12.28 8.48
C VAL A 100 -6.34 11.32 8.30
N ALA A 101 -7.49 11.86 7.88
CA ALA A 101 -8.68 11.06 7.61
C ALA A 101 -8.47 10.06 6.47
N HIS A 102 -7.70 10.42 5.44
CA HIS A 102 -7.38 9.56 4.29
C HIS A 102 -6.70 8.28 4.76
N GLU A 103 -5.62 8.41 5.53
CA GLU A 103 -4.94 7.26 6.10
C GLU A 103 -5.83 6.49 7.07
N ALA A 104 -6.55 7.19 7.95
CA ALA A 104 -7.45 6.55 8.90
C ALA A 104 -8.52 5.69 8.20
N ILE A 105 -9.04 6.12 7.04
CA ILE A 105 -9.99 5.35 6.23
C ILE A 105 -9.34 4.08 5.69
N HIS A 106 -8.13 4.14 5.12
CA HIS A 106 -7.40 2.93 4.70
C HIS A 106 -7.30 1.92 5.85
N GLY A 107 -6.78 2.39 6.99
CA GLY A 107 -6.58 1.57 8.17
C GLY A 107 -7.88 0.99 8.72
N PHE A 108 -8.94 1.78 8.79
CA PHE A 108 -10.26 1.34 9.24
C PHE A 108 -10.82 0.24 8.34
N VAL A 109 -10.78 0.44 7.03
CA VAL A 109 -11.32 -0.53 6.07
C VAL A 109 -10.50 -1.82 6.06
N TRP A 110 -9.17 -1.72 6.09
CA TRP A 110 -8.32 -2.91 6.20
C TRP A 110 -8.47 -3.64 7.52
N ALA A 111 -8.62 -2.92 8.64
CA ALA A 111 -8.88 -3.54 9.94
C ALA A 111 -10.22 -4.28 9.95
N LEU A 112 -11.28 -3.72 9.35
CA LEU A 112 -12.61 -4.32 9.36
C LEU A 112 -12.78 -5.48 8.38
N TRP A 113 -12.27 -5.35 7.16
CA TRP A 113 -12.52 -6.31 6.07
C TRP A 113 -11.30 -7.13 5.64
N GLY A 114 -10.10 -6.67 5.97
CA GLY A 114 -8.84 -7.34 5.62
C GLY A 114 -8.31 -8.20 6.75
N THR A 115 -7.70 -7.56 7.74
CA THR A 115 -6.95 -8.20 8.83
C THR A 115 -7.82 -8.60 10.01
N ARG A 116 -9.05 -8.08 10.11
CA ARG A 116 -9.99 -8.28 11.23
C ARG A 116 -9.46 -7.79 12.59
N SER A 117 -8.43 -6.93 12.60
CA SER A 117 -7.89 -6.35 13.83
C SER A 117 -7.21 -5.00 13.59
N PHE A 118 -7.58 -3.98 14.36
CA PHE A 118 -6.91 -2.67 14.36
C PHE A 118 -5.46 -2.73 14.86
N SER A 119 -5.09 -3.71 15.70
CA SER A 119 -3.72 -3.85 16.21
C SER A 119 -2.69 -4.20 15.11
N THR A 120 -3.18 -4.60 13.94
CA THR A 120 -2.36 -4.95 12.77
C THR A 120 -2.14 -3.78 11.82
N ILE A 121 -2.75 -2.63 12.07
CA ILE A 121 -2.58 -1.43 11.26
C ILE A 121 -1.61 -0.49 11.94
N LYS A 122 -0.56 -0.09 11.23
CA LYS A 122 0.41 0.90 11.66
C LYS A 122 0.26 2.17 10.85
N PHE A 123 0.23 3.30 11.54
CA PHE A 123 0.26 4.62 10.92
C PHE A 123 1.63 5.24 11.11
N GLY A 124 2.05 6.05 10.14
CA GLY A 124 3.29 6.80 10.25
C GLY A 124 3.42 7.89 9.21
N MET A 125 4.61 8.48 9.15
CA MET A 125 4.94 9.52 8.18
C MET A 125 6.26 9.18 7.50
N ASN A 126 6.24 9.15 6.17
CA ASN A 126 7.45 9.09 5.37
C ASN A 126 7.91 10.51 5.06
N LEU A 127 8.83 11.04 5.87
CA LEU A 127 9.34 12.40 5.75
C LEU A 127 10.05 12.68 4.41
N ARG A 128 10.62 11.65 3.76
CA ARG A 128 11.28 11.81 2.45
C ARG A 128 10.26 11.98 1.32
N ALA A 129 9.13 11.31 1.43
CA ALA A 129 8.02 11.43 0.50
C ALA A 129 7.00 12.50 0.93
N LEU A 130 7.17 13.09 2.13
CA LEU A 130 6.20 13.96 2.81
C LEU A 130 4.77 13.38 2.81
N ALA A 131 4.67 12.06 2.91
CA ALA A 131 3.42 11.33 2.80
C ALA A 131 3.18 10.55 4.10
N PRO A 132 2.03 10.75 4.77
CA PRO A 132 1.60 9.82 5.79
C PRO A 132 1.25 8.47 5.14
N TYR A 133 1.19 7.43 5.95
CA TYR A 133 0.85 6.09 5.47
C TYR A 133 0.08 5.31 6.53
N ALA A 134 -0.84 4.47 6.07
CA ALA A 134 -1.36 3.31 6.77
C ALA A 134 -0.70 2.03 6.20
N HIS A 135 -0.29 1.12 7.07
CA HIS A 135 0.37 -0.13 6.70
C HIS A 135 -0.25 -1.31 7.46
N ALA A 136 -0.70 -2.32 6.72
CA ALA A 136 -1.17 -3.57 7.30
C ALA A 136 0.01 -4.55 7.48
N THR A 137 0.27 -4.96 8.72
CA THR A 137 1.45 -5.77 9.07
C THR A 137 1.31 -7.25 8.73
N ILE A 138 0.07 -7.72 8.51
CA ILE A 138 -0.24 -9.11 8.17
C ILE A 138 -0.89 -9.20 6.79
N PRO A 139 -0.80 -10.35 6.10
CA PRO A 139 -1.46 -10.55 4.81
C PRO A 139 -2.98 -10.44 4.91
N MET A 140 -3.61 -10.00 3.83
CA MET A 140 -5.06 -9.97 3.66
C MET A 140 -5.46 -10.39 2.25
N LYS A 141 -6.75 -10.69 2.04
CA LYS A 141 -7.27 -10.98 0.69
C LYS A 141 -7.13 -9.75 -0.22
N ALA A 142 -6.74 -9.95 -1.47
CA ALA A 142 -6.59 -8.88 -2.46
C ALA A 142 -7.88 -8.06 -2.64
N GLY A 143 -9.06 -8.68 -2.50
CA GLY A 143 -10.34 -7.96 -2.50
C GLY A 143 -10.47 -6.95 -1.36
N ALA A 144 -10.08 -7.31 -0.14
CA ALA A 144 -10.08 -6.41 1.00
C ALA A 144 -9.00 -5.33 0.88
N TYR A 145 -7.83 -5.69 0.33
CA TYR A 145 -6.77 -4.73 0.05
C TYR A 145 -7.24 -3.64 -0.91
N ARG A 146 -7.87 -4.02 -2.02
CA ARG A 146 -8.50 -3.08 -2.98
C ARG A 146 -9.57 -2.21 -2.33
N LEU A 147 -10.41 -2.79 -1.50
CA LEU A 147 -11.46 -2.05 -0.80
C LEU A 147 -10.84 -0.95 0.06
N GLY A 148 -9.81 -1.26 0.86
CA GLY A 148 -9.13 -0.24 1.64
C GLY A 148 -8.43 0.79 0.77
N ALA A 149 -7.76 0.39 -0.32
CA ALA A 149 -7.10 1.31 -1.23
C ALA A 149 -8.08 2.30 -1.90
N VAL A 150 -9.25 1.84 -2.37
CA VAL A 150 -10.21 2.72 -3.07
C VAL A 150 -11.02 3.62 -2.13
N SER A 151 -11.14 3.25 -0.85
CA SER A 151 -12.11 3.86 0.07
C SER A 151 -11.90 5.36 0.32
N PRO A 152 -10.67 5.88 0.53
CA PRO A 152 -10.49 7.32 0.73
C PRO A 152 -10.90 8.13 -0.50
N ALA A 153 -10.58 7.65 -1.70
CA ALA A 153 -10.98 8.28 -2.95
C ALA A 153 -12.51 8.41 -3.06
N LEU A 154 -13.25 7.40 -2.59
CA LEU A 154 -14.71 7.44 -2.60
C LEU A 154 -15.27 8.38 -1.52
N ILE A 155 -14.79 8.25 -0.28
CA ILE A 155 -15.35 8.94 0.89
C ILE A 155 -14.95 10.42 0.94
N LEU A 156 -13.68 10.73 0.72
CA LEU A 156 -13.17 12.11 0.78
C LEU A 156 -13.16 12.78 -0.59
N GLY A 157 -13.09 11.99 -1.67
CA GLY A 157 -13.03 12.50 -3.03
C GLY A 157 -14.39 12.57 -3.70
N ALA A 158 -14.91 11.41 -4.12
CA ALA A 158 -16.10 11.30 -4.95
C ALA A 158 -17.35 11.85 -4.27
N ILE A 159 -17.60 11.53 -3.00
CA ILE A 159 -18.80 11.99 -2.27
C ILE A 159 -18.80 13.53 -2.13
N PRO A 160 -17.75 14.20 -1.61
CA PRO A 160 -17.73 15.66 -1.53
C PRO A 160 -17.78 16.35 -2.90
N SER A 161 -17.09 15.81 -3.91
CA SER A 161 -17.18 16.34 -5.28
C SER A 161 -18.59 16.26 -5.83
N PHE A 162 -19.28 15.13 -5.65
CA PHE A 162 -20.65 14.95 -6.11
C PHE A 162 -21.62 15.90 -5.39
N LEU A 163 -21.56 15.98 -4.07
CA LEU A 163 -22.42 16.88 -3.28
C LEU A 163 -22.15 18.36 -3.60
N GLY A 164 -20.88 18.73 -3.83
CA GLY A 164 -20.49 20.06 -4.26
C GLY A 164 -21.05 20.42 -5.64
N LEU A 165 -20.95 19.49 -6.60
CA LEU A 165 -21.55 19.66 -7.94
C LEU A 165 -23.08 19.77 -7.88
N LEU A 166 -23.75 19.03 -7.00
CA LEU A 166 -25.21 19.11 -6.85
C LEU A 166 -25.70 20.44 -6.26
N THR A 167 -24.89 21.07 -5.41
CA THR A 167 -25.29 22.25 -4.64
C THR A 167 -24.67 23.56 -5.13
N GLY A 168 -23.73 23.50 -6.07
CA GLY A 168 -22.92 24.65 -6.47
C GLY A 168 -21.93 25.08 -5.40
N ASN A 169 -21.63 24.20 -4.44
CA ASN A 169 -20.64 24.49 -3.41
C ASN A 169 -19.23 24.20 -3.95
N PHE A 170 -18.52 25.27 -4.33
CA PHE A 170 -17.16 25.15 -4.85
C PHE A 170 -16.20 24.53 -3.83
N LEU A 171 -16.31 24.88 -2.54
CA LEU A 171 -15.40 24.41 -1.51
C LEU A 171 -15.47 22.89 -1.34
N ALA A 172 -16.68 22.33 -1.30
CA ALA A 172 -16.92 20.90 -1.25
C ALA A 172 -16.42 20.21 -2.52
N THR A 173 -16.67 20.82 -3.69
CA THR A 173 -16.19 20.31 -4.98
C THR A 173 -14.67 20.24 -5.02
N PHE A 174 -14.01 21.33 -4.62
CA PHE A 174 -12.57 21.48 -4.62
C PHE A 174 -11.89 20.56 -3.60
N PHE A 175 -12.47 20.42 -2.40
CA PHE A 175 -12.03 19.43 -1.41
C PHE A 175 -12.03 18.02 -2.01
N GLY A 176 -13.14 17.62 -2.65
CA GLY A 176 -13.23 16.30 -3.28
C GLY A 176 -12.23 16.11 -4.43
N ILE A 177 -12.02 17.14 -5.26
CA ILE A 177 -11.00 17.11 -6.32
C ILE A 177 -9.61 16.88 -5.74
N ILE A 178 -9.25 17.58 -4.66
CA ILE A 178 -7.95 17.43 -4.00
C ILE A 178 -7.78 15.99 -3.49
N PHE A 179 -8.79 15.40 -2.85
CA PHE A 179 -8.68 14.05 -2.30
C PHE A 179 -8.74 12.94 -3.37
N LEU A 180 -9.38 13.17 -4.52
CA LEU A 180 -9.22 12.29 -5.68
C LEU A 180 -7.79 12.35 -6.26
N ALA A 181 -7.18 13.54 -6.29
CA ALA A 181 -5.80 13.69 -6.69
C ALA A 181 -4.82 13.07 -5.66
N ALA A 182 -5.09 13.24 -4.37
CA ALA A 182 -4.29 12.62 -3.30
C ALA A 182 -4.35 11.09 -3.36
N ALA A 183 -5.51 10.52 -3.71
CA ALA A 183 -5.70 9.07 -3.90
C ALA A 183 -5.11 8.52 -5.21
N ALA A 184 -4.39 9.32 -6.01
CA ALA A 184 -3.84 8.85 -7.27
C ALA A 184 -2.81 7.73 -7.12
N GLY A 185 -2.07 7.72 -5.99
CA GLY A 185 -1.22 6.59 -5.59
C GLY A 185 -2.02 5.31 -5.40
N ASP A 186 -3.20 5.40 -4.79
CA ASP A 186 -4.08 4.26 -4.56
C ASP A 186 -4.65 3.72 -5.87
N PHE A 187 -5.04 4.59 -6.79
CA PHE A 187 -5.44 4.17 -8.14
C PHE A 187 -4.32 3.47 -8.90
N LEU A 188 -3.07 3.93 -8.76
CA LEU A 188 -1.92 3.23 -9.30
C LEU A 188 -1.76 1.85 -8.66
N VAL A 189 -1.88 1.72 -7.35
CA VAL A 189 -1.82 0.42 -6.65
C VAL A 189 -2.93 -0.52 -7.15
N LEU A 190 -4.17 -0.03 -7.24
CA LEU A 190 -5.31 -0.77 -7.79
C LEU A 190 -5.04 -1.23 -9.23
N TRP A 191 -4.41 -0.38 -10.04
CA TRP A 191 -3.99 -0.74 -11.39
C TRP A 191 -2.91 -1.83 -11.38
N LEU A 192 -1.87 -1.71 -10.56
CA LEU A 192 -0.79 -2.70 -10.47
C LEU A 192 -1.32 -4.10 -10.13
N ILE A 193 -2.29 -4.18 -9.22
CA ILE A 193 -2.85 -5.45 -8.75
C ILE A 193 -4.09 -5.89 -9.51
N ARG A 194 -4.52 -5.21 -10.59
CA ARG A 194 -5.83 -5.45 -11.24
C ARG A 194 -6.08 -6.90 -11.69
N ASN A 195 -5.01 -7.63 -12.01
CA ASN A 195 -5.08 -9.02 -12.48
C ASN A 195 -4.97 -10.06 -11.35
N VAL A 196 -4.82 -9.63 -10.08
CA VAL A 196 -4.71 -10.56 -8.94
C VAL A 196 -6.10 -11.11 -8.57
N PRO A 197 -6.32 -12.42 -8.43
CA PRO A 197 -7.60 -12.94 -7.96
C PRO A 197 -7.98 -12.36 -6.60
N SER A 198 -9.26 -12.02 -6.39
CA SER A 198 -9.72 -11.35 -5.16
C SER A 198 -9.50 -12.17 -3.89
N GLN A 199 -9.42 -13.49 -4.01
CA GLN A 199 -9.16 -14.42 -2.91
C GLN A 199 -7.67 -14.64 -2.63
N SER A 200 -6.77 -14.23 -3.52
CA SER A 200 -5.33 -14.35 -3.29
C SER A 200 -4.91 -13.50 -2.09
N LEU A 201 -3.97 -14.01 -1.30
CA LEU A 201 -3.40 -13.24 -0.20
C LEU A 201 -2.31 -12.30 -0.71
N VAL A 202 -2.39 -11.07 -0.22
CA VAL A 202 -1.42 -10.01 -0.49
C VAL A 202 -0.93 -9.44 0.83
N LYS A 203 0.35 -9.12 0.88
CA LYS A 203 0.97 -8.41 1.99
C LYS A 203 1.37 -7.02 1.52
N ASP A 204 0.90 -6.00 2.22
CA ASP A 204 1.23 -4.61 1.93
C ASP A 204 2.75 -4.40 1.96
N HIS A 205 3.31 -3.67 0.99
CA HIS A 205 4.75 -3.53 0.90
C HIS A 205 5.24 -2.48 1.93
N PRO A 206 6.25 -2.78 2.77
CA PRO A 206 6.63 -1.91 3.88
C PRO A 206 7.24 -0.55 3.47
N THR A 207 7.82 -0.46 2.27
CA THR A 207 8.59 0.73 1.82
C THR A 207 8.29 1.21 0.39
N LYS A 208 7.39 0.56 -0.35
CA LYS A 208 7.09 0.82 -1.76
C LYS A 208 5.58 0.89 -1.92
N ALA A 209 5.10 1.54 -2.99
CA ALA A 209 3.67 1.57 -3.28
C ALA A 209 3.26 0.26 -3.96
N GLY A 210 2.39 -0.51 -3.33
CA GLY A 210 1.87 -1.79 -3.81
C GLY A 210 2.01 -2.91 -2.79
N CYS A 211 1.93 -4.15 -3.25
CA CYS A 211 1.92 -5.31 -2.37
C CYS A 211 2.70 -6.49 -2.94
N VAL A 212 3.05 -7.43 -2.08
CA VAL A 212 3.59 -8.73 -2.44
C VAL A 212 2.46 -9.76 -2.46
N VAL A 213 2.29 -10.47 -3.57
CA VAL A 213 1.34 -11.58 -3.69
C VAL A 213 1.98 -12.85 -3.15
N LEU A 214 1.28 -13.53 -2.24
CA LEU A 214 1.74 -14.80 -1.66
C LEU A 214 1.20 -15.95 -2.51
N VAL A 215 2.06 -16.56 -3.33
CA VAL A 215 1.70 -17.73 -4.15
C VAL A 215 1.91 -18.99 -3.29
N ASN A 216 0.92 -19.89 -3.29
CA ASN A 216 0.89 -21.13 -2.49
C ASN A 216 0.79 -20.92 -0.97
N TYR A 217 -0.01 -19.95 -0.54
CA TYR A 217 -0.39 -19.88 0.87
C TYR A 217 -1.40 -21.01 1.19
N PRO A 218 -1.14 -21.85 2.22
CA PRO A 218 -2.01 -22.98 2.57
C PRO A 218 -3.40 -22.55 3.03
#